data_AF-A0A317TXE5-F1
#
_entry.id   AF-A0A317TXE5-F1
#
_cell.length_a   1.000
_cell.length_b   1.000
_cell.length_c   1.000
_cell.angle_alpha   90.00
_cell.angle_beta   90.00
_cell.angle_gamma   90.00
#
_symmetry.space_group_name_H-M   'P 1'
#
loop_
_entity.id
_entity.type
_entity.pdbx_description
1 polymer ?
#
loop_
_entity_poly.entity_id
_entity_poly.type
_entity_poly.pdbx_seq_one_letter_code
_entity_poly.pdbx_strand_id
1 'polypeptide(L)'
;MRAKFFNKKPIPKTSQNAFALLNSDTLSTVGTILSNFIHLINIEKSVLTHPNSAISDNQKFLKELEAGFNKLRNALEHGKPYRSLFNDVCKLKEGLEVIFGYYQTQIELCQPIAKDYLRKIRSEDSEVATLLHKIAYTEKQYAFHPKESKIIKKHIINVTAQDVMEQDMTTIREIVQQSLSVDHQDESENSCIRSL
;
A
#
# COMPACT_ATOMS: atom_id res chain seq x y z
N MET A 1 20.90 8.96 -43.94
CA MET A 1 19.93 8.64 -42.87
C MET A 1 20.18 9.55 -41.68
N ARG A 2 19.27 10.47 -41.36
CA ARG A 2 19.36 11.30 -40.15
C ARG A 2 18.95 10.45 -38.96
N ALA A 3 19.91 10.08 -38.11
CA ALA A 3 19.62 9.54 -36.79
C ALA A 3 18.77 10.56 -36.04
N LYS A 4 17.51 10.21 -35.75
CA LYS A 4 16.69 10.97 -34.79
C LYS A 4 17.35 10.77 -33.44
N PHE A 5 18.23 11.70 -33.07
CA PHE A 5 18.67 11.84 -31.69
C PHE A 5 17.42 12.05 -30.86
N PHE A 6 16.98 11.02 -30.16
CA PHE A 6 15.99 11.15 -29.10
C PHE A 6 16.64 12.03 -28.04
N ASN A 7 16.44 13.35 -28.13
CA ASN A 7 16.73 14.26 -27.04
C ASN A 7 15.90 13.78 -25.85
N LYS A 8 16.54 13.03 -24.94
CA LYS A 8 15.95 12.68 -23.65
C LYS A 8 15.67 14.00 -22.95
N LYS A 9 14.41 14.44 -22.99
CA LYS A 9 13.99 15.66 -22.29
C LYS A 9 14.47 15.55 -20.84
N PRO A 10 15.04 16.60 -20.25
CA PRO A 10 15.57 16.55 -18.89
C PRO A 10 14.47 16.15 -17.91
N ILE A 11 14.87 15.47 -16.81
CA ILE A 11 13.96 15.12 -15.72
C ILE A 11 13.50 16.43 -15.06
N PRO A 12 12.18 16.66 -14.90
CA PRO A 12 11.63 17.84 -14.24
C PRO A 12 12.22 18.03 -12.84
N LYS A 13 12.44 19.28 -12.44
CA LYS A 13 12.98 19.63 -11.13
C LYS A 13 12.13 19.08 -9.98
N THR A 14 10.80 19.08 -10.14
CA THR A 14 9.84 18.49 -9.20
C THR A 14 10.12 17.01 -8.92
N SER A 15 10.42 16.23 -9.97
CA SER A 15 10.78 14.81 -9.84
C SER A 15 12.18 14.59 -9.26
N GLN A 16 13.12 15.50 -9.50
CA GLN A 16 14.45 15.44 -8.84
C GLN A 16 14.34 15.74 -7.35
N ASN A 17 13.57 16.76 -6.98
CA ASN A 17 13.33 17.15 -5.58
C ASN A 17 12.59 16.04 -4.83
N ALA A 18 11.51 15.49 -5.42
CA ALA A 18 10.78 14.39 -4.83
C ALA A 18 11.67 13.16 -4.62
N PHE A 19 12.57 12.86 -5.57
CA PHE A 19 13.54 11.78 -5.41
C PHE A 19 14.53 12.03 -4.28
N ALA A 20 14.99 13.27 -4.09
CA ALA A 20 15.91 13.63 -3.01
C ALA A 20 15.28 13.51 -1.61
N LEU A 21 13.95 13.68 -1.52
CA LEU A 21 13.18 13.54 -0.27
C LEU A 21 12.71 12.10 -0.02
N LEU A 22 12.67 11.28 -1.07
CA LEU A 22 12.29 9.89 -0.99
C LEU A 22 13.40 9.13 -0.25
N ASN A 23 13.06 8.50 0.87
CA ASN A 23 14.00 7.70 1.65
C ASN A 23 13.53 6.23 1.74
N SER A 24 14.49 5.34 1.97
CA SER A 24 14.26 3.88 2.02
C SER A 24 13.30 3.48 3.12
N ASP A 25 13.36 4.16 4.26
CA ASP A 25 12.64 3.80 5.47
C ASP A 25 11.15 4.11 5.31
N THR A 26 10.82 5.30 4.79
CA THR A 26 9.47 5.69 4.41
C THR A 26 8.89 4.72 3.38
N LEU A 27 9.63 4.34 2.33
CA LEU A 27 9.12 3.35 1.37
C LEU A 27 8.95 1.95 1.99
N SER A 28 9.84 1.53 2.88
CA SER A 28 9.70 0.24 3.59
C SER A 28 8.42 0.22 4.43
N THR A 29 8.16 1.32 5.14
CA THR A 29 6.95 1.53 5.95
C THR A 29 5.70 1.54 5.07
N VAL A 30 5.71 2.26 3.95
CA VAL A 30 4.60 2.23 2.98
C VAL A 30 4.39 0.81 2.45
N GLY A 31 5.45 0.07 2.14
CA GLY A 31 5.35 -1.32 1.71
C GLY A 31 4.67 -2.21 2.76
N THR A 32 4.89 -1.96 4.04
CA THR A 32 4.23 -2.66 5.14
C THR A 32 2.73 -2.35 5.18
N ILE A 33 2.36 -1.06 5.12
CA ILE A 33 0.96 -0.60 5.07
C ILE A 33 0.23 -1.24 3.88
N LEU A 34 0.82 -1.20 2.68
CA LEU A 34 0.23 -1.80 1.49
C LEU A 34 0.02 -3.32 1.67
N SER A 35 1.02 -4.01 2.22
CA SER A 35 0.89 -5.44 2.49
C SER A 35 -0.22 -5.74 3.49
N ASN A 36 -0.35 -4.96 4.56
CA ASN A 36 -1.40 -5.11 5.56
C ASN A 36 -2.78 -4.91 4.93
N PHE A 37 -2.93 -3.82 4.18
CA PHE A 37 -4.18 -3.47 3.49
C PHE A 37 -4.65 -4.58 2.55
N ILE A 38 -3.75 -5.17 1.76
CA ILE A 38 -4.06 -6.30 0.86
C ILE A 38 -4.60 -7.52 1.62
N HIS A 39 -4.17 -7.72 2.87
CA HIS A 39 -4.65 -8.82 3.71
C HIS A 39 -5.99 -8.52 4.40
N LEU A 40 -6.35 -7.24 4.54
CA LEU A 40 -7.57 -6.77 5.21
C LEU A 40 -8.72 -6.46 4.25
N ILE A 41 -8.41 -6.10 3.00
CA ILE A 41 -9.43 -5.82 2.00
C ILE A 41 -10.09 -7.10 1.46
N ASN A 42 -11.41 -7.06 1.32
CA ASN A 42 -12.13 -7.96 0.43
C ASN A 42 -12.41 -7.25 -0.90
N ILE A 43 -11.69 -7.61 -1.96
CA ILE A 43 -11.75 -6.90 -3.26
C ILE A 43 -13.18 -6.79 -3.80
N GLU A 44 -14.01 -7.81 -3.58
CA GLU A 44 -15.38 -7.88 -4.11
C GLU A 44 -16.39 -7.15 -3.23
N LYS A 45 -16.19 -7.16 -1.91
CA LYS A 45 -17.17 -6.64 -0.93
C LYS A 45 -16.83 -5.27 -0.36
N SER A 46 -15.58 -4.86 -0.45
CA SER A 46 -15.11 -3.60 0.12
C SER A 46 -15.49 -2.44 -0.79
N VAL A 47 -15.91 -1.33 -0.21
CA VAL A 47 -16.08 -0.08 -0.93
C VAL A 47 -14.90 0.80 -0.57
N LEU A 48 -14.09 1.16 -1.56
CA LEU A 48 -13.00 2.11 -1.39
C LEU A 48 -13.45 3.48 -1.88
N THR A 49 -13.14 4.50 -1.11
CA THR A 49 -13.47 5.89 -1.41
C THR A 49 -12.23 6.75 -1.36
N HIS A 50 -12.03 7.54 -2.41
CA HIS A 50 -11.25 8.76 -2.34
C HIS A 50 -12.11 9.83 -1.64
N PRO A 51 -11.54 10.85 -0.98
CA PRO A 51 -12.29 11.91 -0.31
C PRO A 51 -13.47 12.52 -1.09
N ASN A 52 -13.46 12.46 -2.42
CA ASN A 52 -14.50 13.04 -3.29
C ASN A 52 -15.15 12.03 -4.26
N SER A 53 -14.77 10.75 -4.26
CA SER A 53 -15.30 9.79 -5.24
C SER A 53 -15.10 8.33 -4.82
N ALA A 54 -16.04 7.47 -5.20
CA ALA A 54 -15.88 6.03 -5.03
C ALA A 54 -14.91 5.45 -6.07
N ILE A 55 -14.09 4.49 -5.66
CA ILE A 55 -13.26 3.70 -6.57
C ILE A 55 -14.15 2.63 -7.20
N SER A 56 -14.28 2.67 -8.52
CA SER A 56 -15.15 1.76 -9.28
C SER A 56 -14.56 0.36 -9.46
N ASP A 57 -13.24 0.22 -9.37
CA ASP A 57 -12.53 -1.04 -9.53
C ASP A 57 -11.37 -1.15 -8.52
N ASN A 58 -11.65 -1.84 -7.41
CA ASN A 58 -10.68 -2.10 -6.35
C ASN A 58 -9.45 -2.87 -6.84
N GLN A 59 -9.64 -3.80 -7.80
CA GLN A 59 -8.56 -4.64 -8.30
C GLN A 59 -7.58 -3.82 -9.16
N LYS A 60 -8.12 -2.92 -9.99
CA LYS A 60 -7.32 -1.99 -10.78
C LYS A 60 -6.60 -0.99 -9.88
N PHE A 61 -7.29 -0.42 -8.89
CA PHE A 61 -6.68 0.47 -7.90
C PHE A 61 -5.46 -0.16 -7.22
N LEU A 62 -5.62 -1.38 -6.68
CA LEU A 62 -4.52 -2.09 -6.02
C LEU A 62 -3.34 -2.34 -6.97
N LYS A 63 -3.61 -2.76 -8.21
CA LYS A 63 -2.56 -3.01 -9.21
C LYS A 63 -1.79 -1.73 -9.56
N GLU A 64 -2.50 -0.62 -9.73
CA GLU A 64 -1.88 0.67 -10.06
C GLU A 64 -1.04 1.20 -8.90
N LEU A 65 -1.55 1.06 -7.67
CA LEU A 65 -0.85 1.45 -6.45
C LEU A 65 0.43 0.63 -6.22
N GLU A 66 0.34 -0.70 -6.34
CA GLU A 66 1.51 -1.60 -6.27
C GLU A 66 2.53 -1.31 -7.38
N ALA A 67 2.08 -1.05 -8.61
CA ALA A 67 2.96 -0.73 -9.72
C ALA A 67 3.70 0.60 -9.50
N GLY A 68 3.00 1.62 -9.00
CA GLY A 68 3.58 2.91 -8.63
C GLY A 68 4.61 2.76 -7.51
N PHE A 69 4.25 2.06 -6.44
CA PHE A 69 5.15 1.76 -5.31
C PHE A 69 6.43 1.04 -5.79
N ASN A 70 6.30 -0.01 -6.60
CA ASN A 70 7.45 -0.75 -7.12
C ASN A 70 8.35 0.10 -8.02
N LYS A 71 7.79 1.01 -8.82
CA LYS A 71 8.60 1.97 -9.61
C LYS A 71 9.42 2.89 -8.72
N LEU A 72 8.82 3.43 -7.67
CA LEU A 72 9.50 4.31 -6.71
C LEU A 72 10.61 3.56 -5.96
N ARG A 73 10.34 2.34 -5.51
CA ARG A 73 11.34 1.47 -4.88
C ARG A 73 12.50 1.20 -5.82
N ASN A 74 12.21 0.81 -7.06
CA ASN A 74 13.26 0.55 -8.08
C ASN A 74 14.09 1.81 -8.35
N ALA A 75 13.48 3.00 -8.38
CA ALA A 75 14.22 4.25 -8.57
C ALA A 75 15.21 4.51 -7.43
N LEU A 76 14.81 4.25 -6.17
CA LEU A 76 15.71 4.36 -5.02
C LEU A 76 16.82 3.33 -5.04
N GLU A 77 16.49 2.06 -5.25
CA GLU A 77 17.47 0.96 -5.28
C GLU A 77 18.57 1.20 -6.32
N HIS A 78 18.22 1.79 -7.47
CA HIS A 78 19.17 2.08 -8.54
C HIS A 78 19.76 3.50 -8.49
N GLY A 79 19.37 4.32 -7.52
CA GLY A 79 19.83 5.71 -7.41
C GLY A 79 19.44 6.59 -8.61
N LYS A 80 18.35 6.28 -9.30
CA LYS A 80 17.99 6.89 -10.60
C LYS A 80 16.56 7.42 -10.60
N PRO A 81 16.36 8.76 -10.55
CA PRO A 81 15.04 9.33 -10.73
C PRO A 81 14.53 9.14 -12.16
N TYR A 82 13.22 9.28 -12.35
CA TYR A 82 12.57 9.24 -13.65
C TYR A 82 11.59 10.41 -13.82
N ARG A 83 11.19 10.68 -15.07
CA ARG A 83 10.47 11.89 -15.45
C ARG A 83 9.14 12.09 -14.73
N SER A 84 8.41 11.00 -14.45
CA SER A 84 7.10 11.01 -13.80
C SER A 84 7.15 10.66 -12.31
N LEU A 85 8.33 10.72 -11.69
CA LEU A 85 8.51 10.28 -10.30
C LEU A 85 7.63 11.09 -9.35
N PHE A 86 7.57 12.40 -9.52
CA PHE A 86 6.70 13.26 -8.72
C PHE A 86 5.22 12.82 -8.80
N ASN A 87 4.73 12.50 -10.00
CA ASN A 87 3.34 12.07 -10.18
C ASN A 87 3.08 10.73 -9.49
N ASP A 88 4.04 9.79 -9.54
CA ASP A 88 3.91 8.50 -8.86
C ASP A 88 3.95 8.67 -7.33
N VAL A 89 4.74 9.62 -6.82
CA VAL A 89 4.75 10.01 -5.41
C VAL A 89 3.39 10.57 -4.97
N CYS A 90 2.79 11.50 -5.73
CA CYS A 90 1.46 12.02 -5.40
C CYS A 90 0.38 10.93 -5.47
N LYS A 91 0.42 10.03 -6.47
CA LYS A 91 -0.52 8.90 -6.55
C LYS A 91 -0.37 7.93 -5.38
N LEU A 92 0.85 7.71 -4.89
CA LEU A 92 1.09 6.91 -3.69
C LEU A 92 0.44 7.58 -2.47
N LYS A 93 0.55 8.91 -2.35
CA LYS A 93 -0.13 9.70 -1.30
C LYS A 93 -1.64 9.51 -1.34
N GLU A 94 -2.24 9.73 -2.50
CA GLU A 94 -3.69 9.57 -2.72
C GLU A 94 -4.13 8.13 -2.38
N GLY A 95 -3.33 7.14 -2.75
CA GLY A 95 -3.57 5.75 -2.39
C GLY A 95 -3.55 5.50 -0.88
N LEU A 96 -2.63 6.13 -0.15
CA LEU A 96 -2.57 6.04 1.32
C LEU A 96 -3.78 6.73 1.98
N GLU A 97 -4.26 7.84 1.42
CA GLU A 97 -5.49 8.51 1.90
C GLU A 97 -6.73 7.63 1.72
N VAL A 98 -6.82 6.89 0.60
CA VAL A 98 -7.88 5.89 0.38
C VAL A 98 -7.80 4.77 1.42
N ILE A 99 -6.61 4.25 1.69
CA ILE A 99 -6.40 3.21 2.71
C ILE A 99 -6.81 3.72 4.09
N PHE A 100 -6.41 4.95 4.43
CA PHE A 100 -6.79 5.61 5.67
C PHE A 100 -8.31 5.70 5.82
N GLY A 101 -9.02 6.20 4.80
CA GLY A 101 -10.48 6.30 4.82
C GLY A 101 -11.16 4.94 4.96
N TYR A 102 -10.66 3.92 4.26
CA TYR A 102 -11.16 2.55 4.40
C TYR A 102 -10.97 2.02 5.82
N TYR A 103 -9.79 2.14 6.41
CA TYR A 103 -9.51 1.70 7.77
C TYR A 103 -10.39 2.42 8.79
N GLN A 104 -10.57 3.72 8.65
CA GLN A 104 -11.48 4.49 9.50
C GLN A 104 -12.90 3.90 9.45
N THR A 105 -13.46 3.69 8.26
CA THR A 105 -14.79 3.07 8.11
C THR A 105 -14.84 1.65 8.68
N GLN A 106 -13.79 0.84 8.48
CA GLN A 106 -13.75 -0.51 9.05
C GLN A 106 -13.74 -0.47 10.58
N ILE A 107 -12.97 0.42 11.22
CA ILE A 107 -12.94 0.56 12.67
C ILE A 107 -14.31 1.02 13.20
N GLU A 108 -14.91 2.05 12.59
CA GLU A 108 -16.24 2.55 12.98
C GLU A 108 -17.33 1.46 12.91
N LEU A 109 -17.26 0.60 11.88
CA LEU A 109 -18.18 -0.53 11.71
C LEU A 109 -17.77 -1.79 12.50
N CYS A 110 -16.78 -1.69 13.39
CA CYS A 110 -16.26 -2.80 14.18
C CYS A 110 -15.75 -3.98 13.33
N GLN A 111 -15.04 -3.69 12.24
CA GLN A 111 -14.30 -4.59 11.35
C GLN A 111 -15.12 -5.75 10.76
N PRO A 112 -16.19 -5.47 9.99
CA PRO A 112 -17.06 -6.50 9.45
C PRO A 112 -16.33 -7.48 8.51
N ILE A 113 -15.35 -7.02 7.75
CA ILE A 113 -14.58 -7.87 6.82
C ILE A 113 -13.68 -8.86 7.58
N ALA A 114 -12.95 -8.39 8.59
CA ALA A 114 -12.11 -9.24 9.43
C ALA A 114 -12.97 -10.26 10.19
N LYS A 115 -14.10 -9.84 10.75
CA LYS A 115 -15.06 -10.74 11.41
C LYS A 115 -15.63 -11.80 10.46
N ASP A 116 -16.00 -11.43 9.22
CA ASP A 116 -16.48 -12.40 8.22
C ASP A 116 -15.38 -13.42 7.88
N TYR A 117 -14.14 -12.98 7.73
CA TYR A 117 -12.99 -13.86 7.52
C TYR A 117 -12.78 -14.82 8.69
N LEU A 118 -12.71 -14.30 9.93
CA LEU A 118 -12.52 -15.12 11.14
C LEU A 118 -13.64 -16.14 11.33
N ARG A 119 -14.88 -15.78 10.98
CA ARG A 119 -16.01 -16.72 11.01
C ARG A 119 -15.84 -17.87 10.01
N LYS A 120 -15.39 -17.57 8.79
CA LYS A 120 -15.22 -18.57 7.73
C LYS A 120 -14.12 -19.58 8.02
N ILE A 121 -13.04 -19.15 8.67
CA ILE A 121 -11.90 -20.01 8.99
C ILE A 121 -12.11 -20.86 10.25
N ARG A 122 -13.22 -20.73 10.96
CA ARG A 122 -13.53 -21.58 12.13
C ARG A 122 -13.87 -23.03 11.75
N SER A 123 -14.09 -23.31 10.47
CA SER A 123 -14.26 -24.68 9.99
C SER A 123 -12.95 -25.47 10.19
N GLU A 124 -13.08 -26.74 10.61
CA GLU A 124 -11.97 -27.69 10.71
C GLU A 124 -11.32 -27.93 9.33
N ASP A 125 -12.10 -27.81 8.25
CA ASP A 125 -11.62 -27.93 6.87
C ASP A 125 -10.99 -26.62 6.32
N SER A 126 -10.81 -25.60 7.16
CA SER A 126 -10.19 -24.37 6.71
C SER A 126 -8.70 -24.56 6.38
N GLU A 127 -8.20 -23.75 5.44
CA GLU A 127 -6.77 -23.75 5.08
C GLU A 127 -5.88 -23.47 6.30
N VAL A 128 -6.35 -22.63 7.23
CA VAL A 128 -5.63 -22.30 8.47
C VAL A 128 -5.58 -23.50 9.40
N ALA A 129 -6.72 -24.17 9.65
CA ALA A 129 -6.78 -25.35 10.50
C ALA A 129 -5.92 -26.50 9.94
N THR A 130 -6.01 -26.75 8.63
CA THR A 130 -5.18 -27.73 7.92
C THR A 130 -3.69 -27.44 8.10
N LEU A 131 -3.29 -26.18 7.97
CA LEU A 131 -1.89 -25.77 8.13
C LEU A 131 -1.42 -25.91 9.59
N LEU A 132 -2.26 -25.53 10.56
CA LEU A 132 -1.95 -25.70 11.99
C LEU A 132 -1.78 -27.18 12.37
N HIS A 133 -2.64 -28.06 11.86
CA HIS A 133 -2.46 -29.51 12.02
C HIS A 133 -1.14 -29.97 11.42
N LYS A 134 -0.83 -29.56 10.18
CA LYS A 134 0.43 -29.92 9.52
C LYS A 134 1.66 -29.49 10.34
N ILE A 135 1.64 -28.30 10.93
CA ILE A 135 2.70 -27.81 11.83
C ILE A 135 2.80 -28.71 13.07
N ALA A 136 1.66 -29.00 13.72
CA ALA A 136 1.63 -29.80 14.95
C ALA A 136 2.15 -31.24 14.76
N TYR A 137 1.93 -31.83 13.57
CA TYR A 137 2.41 -33.17 13.23
C TYR A 137 3.86 -33.20 12.72
N THR A 138 4.49 -32.06 12.43
CA THR A 138 5.87 -32.03 11.95
C THR A 138 6.82 -31.81 13.12
N GLU A 139 7.37 -32.91 13.67
CA GLU A 139 8.37 -32.85 14.73
C GLU A 139 9.72 -32.30 14.19
N LYS A 140 9.91 -30.98 14.38
CA LYS A 140 11.10 -30.15 14.14
C LYS A 140 11.22 -29.48 12.76
N GLN A 141 11.43 -28.16 12.81
CA GLN A 141 11.77 -27.22 11.72
C GLN A 141 10.83 -27.26 10.51
N TYR A 142 9.56 -26.92 10.73
CA TYR A 142 8.63 -26.66 9.63
C TYR A 142 9.06 -25.39 8.87
N ALA A 143 9.64 -25.57 7.68
CA ALA A 143 9.93 -24.47 6.76
C ALA A 143 8.67 -24.14 5.95
N PHE A 144 8.07 -22.98 6.21
CA PHE A 144 6.86 -22.55 5.52
C PHE A 144 7.09 -22.34 4.03
N HIS A 145 6.26 -22.96 3.20
CA HIS A 145 6.18 -22.60 1.80
C HIS A 145 5.58 -21.18 1.67
N PRO A 146 5.96 -20.34 0.68
CA PRO A 146 5.45 -18.97 0.56
C PRO A 146 3.91 -18.83 0.58
N LYS A 147 3.20 -19.82 0.04
CA LYS A 147 1.72 -19.89 0.10
C LYS A 147 1.20 -20.04 1.53
N GLU A 148 1.85 -20.87 2.34
CA GLU A 148 1.50 -21.12 3.74
C GLU A 148 1.82 -19.91 4.60
N SER A 149 2.98 -19.26 4.37
CA SER A 149 3.30 -17.98 5.01
C SER A 149 2.25 -16.92 4.72
N LYS A 150 1.70 -16.87 3.50
CA LYS A 150 0.63 -15.94 3.14
C LYS A 150 -0.67 -16.22 3.90
N ILE A 151 -1.02 -17.49 4.11
CA ILE A 151 -2.20 -17.91 4.89
C ILE A 151 -2.03 -17.47 6.35
N ILE A 152 -0.88 -17.76 6.97
CA ILE A 152 -0.61 -17.38 8.36
C ILE A 152 -0.58 -15.87 8.52
N LYS A 153 0.12 -15.15 7.63
CA LYS A 153 0.18 -13.68 7.67
C LYS A 153 -1.21 -13.08 7.56
N LYS A 154 -2.04 -13.56 6.64
CA LYS A 154 -3.43 -13.12 6.52
C LYS A 154 -4.21 -13.38 7.81
N HIS A 155 -4.05 -14.57 8.40
CA HIS A 155 -4.72 -14.94 9.64
C HIS A 155 -4.34 -14.01 10.79
N ILE A 156 -3.04 -13.83 11.04
CA ILE A 156 -2.52 -12.95 12.09
C ILE A 156 -3.06 -11.53 11.91
N ILE A 157 -2.92 -10.96 10.71
CA ILE A 157 -3.39 -9.60 10.42
C ILE A 157 -4.90 -9.44 10.65
N ASN A 158 -5.72 -10.45 10.31
CA ASN A 158 -7.17 -10.38 10.52
C ASN A 158 -7.56 -10.58 11.99
N VAL A 159 -6.76 -11.32 12.78
CA VAL A 159 -6.95 -11.43 14.24
C VAL A 159 -6.62 -10.12 14.93
N THR A 160 -5.54 -9.44 14.50
CA THR A 160 -5.08 -8.16 15.04
C THR A 160 -5.51 -6.98 14.17
N ALA A 161 -6.65 -7.08 13.49
CA ALA A 161 -7.07 -6.12 12.47
C ALA A 161 -7.19 -4.71 13.02
N GLN A 162 -7.73 -4.55 14.24
CA GLN A 162 -7.86 -3.25 14.88
C GLN A 162 -6.50 -2.57 15.05
N ASP A 163 -5.58 -3.22 15.75
CA ASP A 163 -4.27 -2.66 16.08
C ASP A 163 -3.48 -2.31 14.81
N VAL A 164 -3.54 -3.21 13.81
CA VAL A 164 -2.90 -2.99 12.51
C VAL A 164 -3.47 -1.76 11.82
N MET A 165 -4.79 -1.62 11.77
CA MET A 165 -5.44 -0.47 11.14
C MET A 165 -5.12 0.84 11.87
N GLU A 166 -5.17 0.86 13.21
CA GLU A 166 -4.87 2.05 14.02
C GLU A 166 -3.40 2.47 13.88
N GLN A 167 -2.48 1.51 13.88
CA GLN A 167 -1.06 1.76 13.67
C GLN A 167 -0.80 2.30 12.26
N ASP A 168 -1.29 1.59 11.23
CA ASP A 168 -1.13 2.02 9.84
C ASP A 168 -1.72 3.43 9.64
N MET A 169 -2.89 3.74 10.21
CA MET A 169 -3.51 5.08 10.12
C MET A 169 -2.64 6.17 10.76
N THR A 170 -2.01 5.89 11.89
CA THR A 170 -1.10 6.82 12.57
C THR A 170 0.11 7.09 11.69
N THR A 171 0.71 6.03 11.17
CA THR A 171 1.87 6.12 10.30
C THR A 171 1.56 6.79 8.97
N ILE A 172 0.37 6.57 8.38
CA ILE A 172 -0.08 7.29 7.18
C ILE A 172 -0.12 8.80 7.45
N ARG A 173 -0.70 9.23 8.59
CA ARG A 173 -0.72 10.66 8.96
C ARG A 173 0.69 11.22 9.07
N GLU A 174 1.60 10.52 9.73
CA GLU A 174 3.00 10.94 9.85
C GLU A 174 3.68 11.07 8.48
N ILE A 175 3.51 10.10 7.59
CA ILE A 175 4.09 10.14 6.24
C ILE A 175 3.55 11.32 5.43
N VAL A 176 2.23 11.52 5.48
CA VAL A 176 1.55 12.63 4.79
C VAL A 176 2.01 13.99 5.31
N GLN A 177 2.19 14.12 6.63
CA GLN A 177 2.66 15.35 7.28
C GLN A 177 4.16 15.62 7.05
N GLN A 178 5.01 14.59 7.13
CA GLN A 178 6.48 14.72 7.10
C GLN A 178 7.07 14.74 5.68
N SER A 179 6.53 13.94 4.76
CA SER A 179 7.33 13.45 3.61
C SER A 179 6.89 13.97 2.25
N LEU A 180 5.66 14.49 2.15
CA LEU A 180 5.01 14.77 0.86
C LEU A 180 4.52 16.20 0.71
N SER A 181 4.91 17.08 1.65
CA SER A 181 4.75 18.53 1.59
C SER A 181 5.80 19.13 0.66
N VAL A 182 5.80 18.71 -0.62
CA VAL A 182 6.52 19.44 -1.66
C VAL A 182 5.64 20.63 -2.04
N ASP A 183 5.69 21.68 -1.22
CA ASP A 183 5.03 22.96 -1.50
C ASP A 183 5.68 23.55 -2.77
N HIS A 184 4.93 23.58 -3.86
CA HIS A 184 5.29 24.33 -5.05
C HIS A 184 4.41 25.57 -5.12
N GLN A 185 4.80 26.61 -4.38
CA GLN A 185 4.20 27.95 -4.50
C GLN A 185 4.46 28.63 -5.85
N ASP A 186 5.27 28.04 -6.75
CA ASP A 186 5.75 28.73 -7.96
C ASP A 186 5.50 28.01 -9.31
N GLU A 187 4.80 26.87 -9.36
CA GLU A 187 4.40 26.26 -10.64
C GLU A 187 2.90 25.93 -10.64
N SER A 188 2.12 26.86 -11.20
CA SER A 188 0.65 26.89 -11.24
C SER A 188 -0.03 25.78 -12.07
N GLU A 189 0.59 24.62 -12.26
CA GLU A 189 0.01 23.52 -13.04
C GLU A 189 0.05 22.14 -12.38
N ASN A 190 0.68 21.95 -11.21
CA ASN A 190 0.66 20.64 -10.52
C ASN A 190 0.62 20.78 -8.98
N SER A 191 -0.41 21.45 -8.44
CA SER A 191 -0.62 21.43 -6.99
C SER A 191 -1.20 20.09 -6.57
N CYS A 192 -0.41 19.24 -5.89
CA CYS A 192 -1.00 18.19 -5.06
C CYS A 192 -1.70 18.91 -3.90
N ILE A 193 -3.03 18.93 -3.94
CA ILE A 193 -3.89 19.77 -3.11
C ILE A 193 -3.70 19.46 -1.62
N ARG A 194 -3.72 20.53 -0.83
CA ARG A 194 -3.86 20.55 0.64
C ARG A 194 -5.14 19.83 1.05
N SER A 195 -5.01 18.63 1.61
CA SER A 195 -6.08 17.96 2.35
C SER A 195 -5.48 17.26 3.57
N LEU A 196 -5.39 18.02 4.66
CA LEU A 196 -5.80 17.71 6.04
C LEU A 196 -5.57 18.96 6.88
#